data_AF-A0A7C5IPY9-F1
#
_entry.id   AF-A0A7C5IPY9-F1
#
_cell.length_a   1.000
_cell.length_b   1.000
_cell.length_c   1.000
_cell.angle_alpha   90.00
_cell.angle_beta   90.00
_cell.angle_gamma   90.00
#
_symmetry.space_group_name_H-M   'P 1'
#
loop_
_entity.id
_entity.type
_entity.pdbx_description
1 polymer ?
#
loop_
_entity_poly.entity_id
_entity_poly.type
_entity_poly.pdbx_seq_one_letter_code
_entity_poly.pdbx_strand_id
1 'polypeptide(L)'
;MRNKILLFAIALIAICGFQPAFAGSGGPDSYGYTWKDSNEPGGPQFVWNSIRNASGAVQITGLADDNSVGPFNLNGWTFRYYWTDISSWKFGSNGWVGLNSNIGNIAHCFPTMPQAGGSGDNFIAPFMTDLNFTTNMPSSPNPGEVWYYDNGADSLVIEWVTCPWWTNGNPDWIGSNSFQMILSAVDSSITIMYNDMDQANFNDTQNCAADLEIGIENITGNIGLE
;
A
#
# COMPACT_ATOMS: atom_id res chain seq x y z
N MET A 1 -48.31 -30.63 50.16
CA MET A 1 -47.32 -29.58 50.47
C MET A 1 -45.92 -30.14 50.28
N ARG A 2 -45.22 -29.78 49.20
CA ARG A 2 -43.78 -30.01 49.04
C ARG A 2 -43.23 -29.00 48.01
N ASN A 3 -42.71 -27.88 48.52
CA ASN A 3 -41.94 -26.91 47.75
C ASN A 3 -40.66 -27.55 47.23
N LYS A 4 -40.35 -27.42 45.93
CA LYS A 4 -39.00 -27.58 45.40
C LYS A 4 -38.76 -26.59 44.25
N ILE A 5 -38.19 -25.46 44.66
CA ILE A 5 -37.07 -24.72 44.06
C ILE A 5 -37.01 -24.67 42.52
N LEU A 6 -37.25 -23.44 42.05
CA LEU A 6 -37.01 -22.90 40.73
C LEU A 6 -35.51 -23.00 40.37
N LEU A 7 -35.19 -23.57 39.21
CA LEU A 7 -33.90 -23.39 38.54
C LEU A 7 -34.17 -22.67 37.22
N PHE A 8 -33.90 -21.37 37.20
CA PHE A 8 -33.80 -20.58 35.98
C PHE A 8 -32.54 -21.00 35.24
N ALA A 9 -32.69 -21.70 34.13
CA ALA A 9 -31.64 -21.79 33.12
C ALA A 9 -31.89 -20.68 32.10
N ILE A 10 -31.31 -19.52 32.33
CA ILE A 10 -31.13 -18.51 31.28
C ILE A 10 -29.96 -18.99 30.44
N ALA A 11 -30.24 -19.62 29.29
CA ALA A 11 -29.25 -19.83 28.26
C ALA A 11 -29.06 -18.49 27.51
N LEU A 12 -28.22 -17.62 28.08
CA LEU A 12 -27.65 -16.49 27.36
C LEU A 12 -26.50 -17.08 26.51
N ILE A 13 -26.76 -17.39 25.24
CA ILE A 13 -25.67 -17.64 24.29
C ILE A 13 -25.07 -16.26 23.98
N ALA A 14 -23.88 -16.05 24.50
CA ALA A 14 -23.04 -14.90 24.21
C ALA A 14 -22.71 -14.84 22.72
N ILE A 15 -22.85 -13.63 22.18
CA ILE A 15 -22.40 -13.18 20.87
C ILE A 15 -20.85 -13.26 20.83
N CYS A 16 -20.29 -13.99 19.87
CA CYS A 16 -18.88 -13.94 19.46
C CYS A 16 -18.80 -14.47 18.01
N GLY A 17 -18.35 -13.76 16.99
CA GLY A 17 -17.72 -12.45 16.96
C GLY A 17 -17.87 -11.79 15.59
N PHE A 18 -17.80 -10.47 15.64
CA PHE A 18 -17.52 -9.51 14.58
C PHE A 18 -17.10 -10.13 13.24
N GLN A 19 -17.94 -9.94 12.22
CA GLN A 19 -17.39 -9.60 10.91
C GLN A 19 -16.95 -8.15 11.00
N PRO A 20 -15.65 -7.80 10.89
CA PRO A 20 -15.36 -6.51 10.31
C PRO A 20 -15.82 -6.62 8.87
N ALA A 21 -17.02 -6.09 8.59
CA ALA A 21 -17.24 -5.55 7.26
C ALA A 21 -16.27 -4.37 7.20
N PHE A 22 -15.03 -4.64 6.77
CA PHE A 22 -14.22 -3.60 6.15
C PHE A 22 -15.13 -2.98 5.10
N ALA A 23 -15.16 -1.64 5.04
CA ALA A 23 -15.91 -1.00 3.98
C ALA A 23 -15.44 -1.63 2.67
N GLY A 24 -16.36 -2.19 1.87
CA GLY A 24 -15.96 -2.73 0.57
C GLY A 24 -15.86 -1.64 -0.49
N SER A 25 -16.18 -0.39 -0.14
CA SER A 25 -16.09 0.78 -1.01
C SER A 25 -16.10 2.09 -0.22
N GLY A 26 -15.65 3.17 -0.85
CA GLY A 26 -15.63 4.50 -0.26
C GLY A 26 -15.51 5.63 -1.28
N GLY A 27 -15.52 6.86 -0.78
CA GLY A 27 -15.67 8.07 -1.58
C GLY A 27 -17.12 8.38 -1.98
N PRO A 28 -17.35 9.32 -2.93
CA PRO A 28 -16.31 10.09 -3.59
C PRO A 28 -15.61 11.04 -2.62
N ASP A 29 -14.31 11.25 -2.80
CA ASP A 29 -13.65 12.41 -2.22
C ASP A 29 -14.16 13.72 -2.88
N SER A 30 -13.66 14.87 -2.43
CA SER A 30 -14.12 16.16 -2.97
C SER A 30 -13.69 16.43 -4.43
N TYR A 31 -12.82 15.61 -5.02
CA TYR A 31 -12.48 15.67 -6.45
C TYR A 31 -13.39 14.75 -7.28
N GLY A 32 -13.70 13.57 -6.76
CA GLY A 32 -14.53 12.56 -7.40
C GLY A 32 -13.94 11.15 -7.43
N TYR A 33 -12.76 10.89 -6.83
CA TYR A 33 -12.26 9.52 -6.74
C TYR A 33 -13.13 8.71 -5.79
N THR A 34 -13.39 7.46 -6.15
CA THR A 34 -14.06 6.45 -5.33
C THR A 34 -13.20 5.20 -5.27
N TRP A 35 -13.36 4.40 -4.23
CA TRP A 35 -12.68 3.11 -4.13
C TRP A 35 -13.67 1.97 -3.90
N LYS A 36 -13.26 0.76 -4.28
CA LYS A 36 -14.02 -0.47 -4.10
C LYS A 36 -13.06 -1.67 -4.02
N ASP A 37 -13.29 -2.59 -3.09
CA ASP A 37 -12.56 -3.84 -2.93
C ASP A 37 -13.13 -4.96 -3.82
N SER A 38 -12.45 -6.11 -3.84
CA SER A 38 -12.84 -7.27 -4.65
C SER A 38 -14.03 -8.07 -4.09
N ASN A 39 -14.51 -7.78 -2.89
CA ASN A 39 -15.66 -8.44 -2.27
C ASN A 39 -16.99 -7.81 -2.72
N GLU A 40 -16.96 -6.59 -3.25
CA GLU A 40 -18.15 -5.89 -3.72
C GLU A 40 -18.60 -6.31 -5.13
N PRO A 41 -19.91 -6.24 -5.42
CA PRO A 41 -20.43 -6.41 -6.78
C PRO A 41 -19.77 -5.44 -7.78
N GLY A 42 -19.18 -6.02 -8.83
CA GLY A 42 -18.42 -5.26 -9.83
C GLY A 42 -17.10 -4.69 -9.31
N GLY A 43 -16.57 -5.20 -8.20
CA GLY A 43 -15.22 -4.92 -7.72
C GLY A 43 -14.14 -5.52 -8.62
N PRO A 44 -12.88 -5.06 -8.46
CA PRO A 44 -11.75 -5.59 -9.21
C PRO A 44 -11.61 -7.11 -9.01
N GLN A 45 -11.29 -7.82 -10.09
CA GLN A 45 -10.96 -9.24 -10.02
C GLN A 45 -9.48 -9.40 -9.69
N PHE A 46 -9.18 -10.28 -8.74
CA PHE A 46 -7.79 -10.62 -8.44
C PHE A 46 -7.21 -11.46 -9.58
N VAL A 47 -6.21 -10.91 -10.29
CA VAL A 47 -5.48 -11.60 -11.36
C VAL A 47 -3.99 -11.31 -11.19
N TRP A 48 -3.25 -12.27 -10.64
CA TRP A 48 -1.82 -12.10 -10.42
C TRP A 48 -1.00 -12.44 -11.66
N ASN A 49 -0.41 -11.41 -12.29
CA ASN A 49 0.54 -11.54 -13.38
C ASN A 49 1.86 -10.90 -12.96
N SER A 50 2.79 -11.70 -12.44
CA SER A 50 4.10 -11.17 -12.04
C SER A 50 4.85 -10.59 -13.24
N ILE A 51 5.35 -9.36 -13.10
CA ILE A 51 6.26 -8.67 -14.01
C ILE A 51 7.73 -8.88 -13.63
N ARG A 52 8.03 -9.55 -12.51
CA ARG A 52 9.40 -9.86 -12.11
C ARG A 52 10.13 -10.61 -13.23
N ASN A 53 11.25 -10.07 -13.71
CA ASN A 53 12.02 -10.60 -14.84
C ASN A 53 11.23 -10.74 -16.16
N ALA A 54 10.04 -10.13 -16.28
CA ALA A 54 9.31 -10.09 -17.54
C ALA A 54 10.06 -9.23 -18.57
N SER A 55 9.86 -9.53 -19.86
CA SER A 55 10.47 -8.74 -20.93
C SER A 55 10.01 -7.29 -20.87
N GLY A 56 10.96 -6.35 -20.74
CA GLY A 56 10.69 -4.92 -20.63
C GLY A 56 10.44 -4.42 -19.21
N ALA A 57 10.34 -5.32 -18.21
CA ALA A 57 10.31 -4.91 -16.81
C ALA A 57 11.72 -4.52 -16.34
N VAL A 58 11.78 -3.54 -15.44
CA VAL A 58 13.01 -2.99 -14.89
C VAL A 58 13.00 -3.14 -13.38
N GLN A 59 14.06 -3.71 -12.82
CA GLN A 59 14.26 -3.75 -11.37
C GLN A 59 14.65 -2.36 -10.87
N ILE A 60 13.95 -1.88 -9.84
CA ILE A 60 14.33 -0.69 -9.11
C ILE A 60 15.50 -1.05 -8.19
N THR A 61 16.62 -0.34 -8.34
CA THR A 61 17.85 -0.55 -7.56
C THR A 61 18.20 0.71 -6.77
N GLY A 62 19.10 0.57 -5.80
CA GLY A 62 19.50 1.67 -4.91
C GLY A 62 18.52 1.95 -3.78
N LEU A 63 17.58 1.04 -3.52
CA LEU A 63 16.72 1.08 -2.34
C LEU A 63 17.53 0.74 -1.09
N ALA A 64 17.28 1.49 -0.03
CA ALA A 64 17.85 1.31 1.29
C ALA A 64 16.76 1.51 2.35
N ASP A 65 17.13 1.43 3.61
CA ASP A 65 16.30 1.93 4.71
C ASP A 65 16.05 3.44 4.53
N ASP A 66 14.81 3.87 4.69
CA ASP A 66 14.34 5.27 4.60
C ASP A 66 14.94 6.10 3.45
N ASN A 67 14.73 5.64 2.20
CA ASN A 67 15.17 6.40 1.04
C ASN A 67 14.16 6.44 -0.10
N SER A 68 14.51 7.19 -1.15
CA SER A 68 13.71 7.23 -2.37
C SER A 68 14.60 7.29 -3.61
N VAL A 69 14.09 6.73 -4.70
CA VAL A 69 14.78 6.60 -5.99
C VAL A 69 13.90 7.08 -7.14
N GLY A 70 14.54 7.47 -8.24
CA GLY A 70 13.92 8.15 -9.37
C GLY A 70 14.45 9.58 -9.52
N PRO A 71 13.76 10.43 -10.29
CA PRO A 71 12.47 10.17 -10.93
C PRO A 71 12.56 9.17 -12.08
N PHE A 72 11.47 8.43 -12.30
CA PHE A 72 11.22 7.61 -13.47
C PHE A 72 10.19 8.32 -14.35
N ASN A 73 10.19 8.06 -15.67
CA ASN A 73 9.27 8.68 -16.61
C ASN A 73 8.20 7.68 -17.08
N LEU A 74 7.01 8.19 -17.39
CA LEU A 74 6.01 7.50 -18.20
C LEU A 74 6.36 7.72 -19.68
N ASN A 75 6.65 6.65 -20.40
CA ASN A 75 7.31 6.69 -21.70
C ASN A 75 6.35 7.08 -22.82
N GLY A 76 6.08 8.37 -22.95
CA GLY A 76 5.28 8.93 -24.04
C GLY A 76 3.80 9.10 -23.73
N TRP A 77 3.39 8.94 -22.46
CA TRP A 77 2.01 9.10 -22.01
C TRP A 77 1.96 9.80 -20.65
N THR A 78 0.75 10.20 -20.24
CA THR A 78 0.49 10.84 -18.95
C THR A 78 -0.64 10.14 -18.22
N PHE A 79 -0.50 9.98 -16.90
CA PHE A 79 -1.58 9.49 -16.05
C PHE A 79 -2.32 10.68 -15.44
N ARG A 80 -3.65 10.77 -15.65
CA ARG A 80 -4.46 11.80 -15.02
C ARG A 80 -4.72 11.41 -13.55
N TYR A 81 -4.15 12.18 -12.64
CA TYR A 81 -4.29 12.05 -11.19
C TYR A 81 -4.76 13.37 -10.59
N TYR A 82 -5.99 13.39 -10.05
CA TYR A 82 -6.68 14.62 -9.67
C TYR A 82 -6.65 15.65 -10.82
N TRP A 83 -6.26 16.90 -10.56
CA TRP A 83 -6.16 17.94 -11.58
C TRP A 83 -4.86 17.90 -12.39
N THR A 84 -3.98 16.93 -12.13
CA THR A 84 -2.63 16.90 -12.69
C THR A 84 -2.44 15.77 -13.70
N ASP A 85 -1.70 16.06 -14.77
CA ASP A 85 -1.20 15.06 -15.70
C ASP A 85 0.22 14.66 -15.28
N ILE A 86 0.34 13.44 -14.79
CA ILE A 86 1.60 12.90 -14.27
C ILE A 86 2.39 12.33 -15.43
N SER A 87 3.65 12.73 -15.57
CA SER A 87 4.60 12.21 -16.56
C SER A 87 5.86 11.60 -15.94
N SER A 88 6.04 11.78 -14.63
CA SER A 88 7.16 11.23 -13.88
C SER A 88 6.72 10.86 -12.46
N TRP A 89 7.44 9.91 -11.87
CA TRP A 89 7.14 9.39 -10.54
C TRP A 89 8.41 9.04 -9.79
N LYS A 90 8.31 8.95 -8.47
CA LYS A 90 9.39 8.61 -7.55
C LYS A 90 8.93 7.47 -6.64
N PHE A 91 9.86 6.59 -6.28
CA PHE A 91 9.58 5.46 -5.41
C PHE A 91 10.24 5.67 -4.06
N GLY A 92 9.50 5.46 -2.97
CA GLY A 92 10.04 5.39 -1.62
C GLY A 92 10.23 3.96 -1.13
N SER A 93 11.31 3.69 -0.40
CA SER A 93 11.57 2.39 0.22
C SER A 93 10.40 1.93 1.10
N ASN A 94 9.69 2.84 1.74
CA ASN A 94 8.52 2.51 2.56
C ASN A 94 7.23 2.25 1.75
N GLY A 95 7.33 1.98 0.45
CA GLY A 95 6.21 1.50 -0.37
C GLY A 95 5.30 2.58 -0.96
N TRP A 96 5.57 3.87 -0.73
CA TRP A 96 4.84 4.96 -1.36
C TRP A 96 5.34 5.27 -2.77
N VAL A 97 4.44 5.75 -3.62
CA VAL A 97 4.72 6.17 -5.00
C VAL A 97 4.35 7.64 -5.16
N GLY A 98 5.35 8.50 -5.24
CA GLY A 98 5.18 9.92 -5.45
C GLY A 98 4.95 10.24 -6.92
N LEU A 99 3.93 11.03 -7.21
CA LEU A 99 3.54 11.43 -8.57
C LEU A 99 4.06 12.83 -8.91
N ASN A 100 5.12 13.27 -8.24
CA ASN A 100 5.92 14.42 -8.59
C ASN A 100 7.39 14.16 -8.20
N SER A 101 8.31 14.92 -8.79
CA SER A 101 9.75 14.77 -8.51
C SER A 101 10.22 15.38 -7.19
N ASN A 102 9.39 16.20 -6.55
CA ASN A 102 9.78 17.06 -5.42
C ASN A 102 9.36 16.51 -4.05
N ILE A 103 8.64 15.38 -4.02
CA ILE A 103 8.30 14.69 -2.78
C ILE A 103 9.58 14.32 -2.03
N GLY A 104 9.61 14.69 -0.75
CA GLY A 104 10.64 14.31 0.19
C GLY A 104 10.53 12.83 0.56
N ASN A 105 11.44 12.37 1.42
CA ASN A 105 11.35 11.01 1.93
C ASN A 105 10.26 10.92 3.00
N ILE A 106 9.32 9.99 2.86
CA ILE A 106 8.35 9.64 3.90
C ILE A 106 8.89 8.42 4.65
N ALA A 107 9.46 8.68 5.83
CA ALA A 107 10.00 7.69 6.76
C ALA A 107 8.93 7.26 7.77
N HIS A 108 9.06 6.08 8.37
CA HIS A 108 8.24 5.67 9.51
C HIS A 108 8.56 6.52 10.76
N CYS A 109 7.62 6.94 11.61
CA CYS A 109 6.15 6.80 11.53
C CYS A 109 5.52 7.63 10.41
N PHE A 110 4.41 7.15 9.85
CA PHE A 110 3.74 7.81 8.73
C PHE A 110 2.70 8.86 9.17
N PRO A 111 2.48 9.91 8.36
CA PRO A 111 1.28 10.75 8.48
C PRO A 111 0.03 9.95 8.10
N THR A 112 -1.12 10.34 8.65
CA THR A 112 -2.43 9.84 8.18
C THR A 112 -2.70 10.37 6.78
N MET A 113 -3.53 9.69 5.97
CA MET A 113 -3.86 10.15 4.62
C MET A 113 -5.35 10.52 4.45
N PRO A 114 -5.68 11.63 3.76
CA PRO A 114 -4.79 12.67 3.24
C PRO A 114 -4.29 13.61 4.35
N GLN A 115 -3.06 14.10 4.21
CA GLN A 115 -2.52 15.11 5.14
C GLN A 115 -1.64 16.14 4.45
N ALA A 116 -2.11 17.39 4.45
CA ALA A 116 -1.41 18.50 3.84
C ALA A 116 -0.03 18.77 4.46
N GLY A 117 0.99 18.85 3.60
CA GLY A 117 2.36 19.20 3.96
C GLY A 117 3.20 18.01 4.43
N GLY A 118 4.04 18.21 5.45
CA GLY A 118 4.96 17.17 5.93
C GLY A 118 6.11 16.88 4.94
N SER A 119 6.39 15.59 4.73
CA SER A 119 7.45 15.13 3.81
C SER A 119 7.10 15.30 2.32
N GLY A 120 5.87 15.71 2.00
CA GLY A 120 5.44 16.10 0.67
C GLY A 120 4.10 15.45 0.28
N ASP A 121 3.45 16.02 -0.73
CA ASP A 121 2.12 15.62 -1.18
C ASP A 121 2.16 14.94 -2.57
N ASN A 122 0.98 14.56 -3.09
CA ASN A 122 0.76 13.97 -4.41
C ASN A 122 1.29 12.54 -4.55
N PHE A 123 0.90 11.64 -3.66
CA PHE A 123 1.36 10.26 -3.68
C PHE A 123 0.24 9.24 -3.52
N ILE A 124 0.57 8.01 -3.91
CA ILE A 124 -0.23 6.82 -3.70
C ILE A 124 0.50 5.97 -2.65
N ALA A 125 -0.21 5.53 -1.63
CA ALA A 125 0.21 4.51 -0.69
C ALA A 125 -0.50 3.20 -1.03
N PRO A 126 0.06 2.32 -1.88
CA PRO A 126 -0.55 1.03 -2.18
C PRO A 126 -0.51 0.10 -0.95
N PHE A 127 0.57 0.21 -0.18
CA PHE A 127 0.81 -0.47 1.09
C PHE A 127 2.01 0.23 1.75
N MET A 128 1.85 1.51 2.10
CA MET A 128 2.95 2.29 2.66
C MET A 128 3.18 1.80 4.09
N THR A 129 4.34 1.22 4.36
CA THR A 129 4.72 0.69 5.67
C THR A 129 6.24 0.68 5.81
N ASP A 130 6.74 0.36 7.01
CA ASP A 130 8.17 0.36 7.33
C ASP A 130 8.89 -0.84 6.67
N LEU A 131 9.18 -0.73 5.37
CA LEU A 131 9.80 -1.78 4.56
C LEU A 131 11.31 -1.58 4.49
N ASN A 132 12.07 -2.67 4.51
CA ASN A 132 13.53 -2.64 4.37
C ASN A 132 13.98 -3.39 3.12
N PHE A 133 14.94 -2.83 2.39
CA PHE A 133 15.59 -3.43 1.20
C PHE A 133 17.08 -3.71 1.39
N THR A 134 17.60 -3.46 2.59
CA THR A 134 18.99 -3.70 2.94
C THR A 134 19.08 -4.69 4.08
N THR A 135 20.31 -5.14 4.36
CA THR A 135 20.58 -5.82 5.61
C THR A 135 21.99 -5.55 6.10
N ASN A 136 22.13 -5.41 7.41
CA ASN A 136 23.41 -5.40 8.10
C ASN A 136 24.00 -6.81 8.33
N MET A 137 23.27 -7.88 7.99
CA MET A 137 23.66 -9.28 8.18
C MET A 137 23.89 -9.99 6.84
N PRO A 138 25.13 -10.03 6.31
CA PRO A 138 25.41 -10.63 5.00
C PRO A 138 25.05 -12.12 4.87
N SER A 139 24.99 -12.85 5.98
CA SER A 139 24.58 -14.26 6.01
C SER A 139 23.07 -14.46 5.85
N SER A 140 22.28 -13.40 5.95
CA SER A 140 20.82 -13.40 5.81
C SER A 140 20.40 -12.25 4.88
N PRO A 141 20.70 -12.34 3.57
CA PRO A 141 20.38 -11.30 2.60
C PRO A 141 18.89 -10.98 2.59
N ASN A 142 18.57 -9.69 2.55
CA ASN A 142 17.19 -9.23 2.38
C ASN A 142 16.67 -9.65 0.99
N PRO A 143 15.52 -10.35 0.90
CA PRO A 143 14.98 -10.86 -0.37
C PRO A 143 14.14 -9.84 -1.15
N GLY A 144 13.86 -8.67 -0.58
CA GLY A 144 12.95 -7.68 -1.17
C GLY A 144 13.43 -7.18 -2.53
N GLU A 145 12.56 -7.26 -3.53
CA GLU A 145 12.79 -6.65 -4.84
C GLU A 145 11.59 -5.80 -5.25
N VAL A 146 11.84 -4.76 -6.03
CA VAL A 146 10.77 -3.98 -6.66
C VAL A 146 11.04 -3.89 -8.14
N TRP A 147 10.01 -4.11 -8.94
CA TRP A 147 10.06 -4.06 -10.39
C TRP A 147 8.99 -3.12 -10.91
N TYR A 148 9.25 -2.45 -12.02
CA TYR A 148 8.21 -1.74 -12.76
C TYR A 148 8.20 -2.13 -14.23
N TYR A 149 7.02 -2.05 -14.84
CA TYR A 149 6.81 -2.24 -16.26
C TYR A 149 5.90 -1.13 -16.77
N ASP A 150 6.37 -0.41 -17.78
CA ASP A 150 5.61 0.60 -18.50
C ASP A 150 5.42 0.11 -19.93
N ASN A 151 4.18 0.07 -20.40
CA ASN A 151 3.86 -0.39 -21.75
C ASN A 151 4.12 0.67 -22.84
N GLY A 152 4.50 1.89 -22.45
CA GLY A 152 4.78 3.01 -23.35
C GLY A 152 3.53 3.60 -24.02
N ALA A 153 2.33 3.33 -23.48
CA ALA A 153 1.07 3.77 -24.06
C ALA A 153 0.09 4.30 -23.02
N ASP A 154 -0.23 3.52 -22.00
CA ASP A 154 -1.31 3.84 -21.06
C ASP A 154 -1.22 3.15 -19.69
N SER A 155 -0.25 2.25 -19.46
CA SER A 155 -0.23 1.42 -18.26
C SER A 155 1.14 1.38 -17.62
N LEU A 156 1.17 1.60 -16.30
CA LEU A 156 2.32 1.36 -15.43
C LEU A 156 1.95 0.29 -14.41
N VAL A 157 2.77 -0.74 -14.30
CA VAL A 157 2.70 -1.76 -13.24
C VAL A 157 3.93 -1.60 -12.36
N ILE A 158 3.75 -1.56 -11.04
CA ILE A 158 4.82 -1.67 -10.04
C ILE A 158 4.53 -2.90 -9.20
N GLU A 159 5.54 -3.76 -9.03
CA GLU A 159 5.45 -4.99 -8.24
C GLU A 159 6.49 -4.99 -7.13
N TRP A 160 6.02 -5.22 -5.91
CA TRP A 160 6.82 -5.52 -4.73
C TRP A 160 6.87 -7.04 -4.60
N VAL A 161 8.08 -7.59 -4.48
CA VAL A 161 8.33 -9.03 -4.42
C VAL A 161 9.02 -9.34 -3.10
N THR A 162 8.34 -10.09 -2.23
CA THR A 162 8.86 -10.58 -0.95
C THR A 162 9.52 -9.48 -0.10
N CYS A 163 8.92 -8.28 -0.08
CA CYS A 163 9.46 -7.11 0.62
C CYS A 163 9.23 -7.24 2.13
N PRO A 164 10.28 -7.40 2.94
CA PRO A 164 10.13 -7.56 4.38
C PRO A 164 9.95 -6.20 5.07
N TRP A 165 9.45 -6.29 6.30
CA TRP A 165 9.38 -5.19 7.25
C TRP A 165 10.77 -4.90 7.80
N TRP A 166 11.06 -3.65 8.13
CA TRP A 166 12.20 -3.29 8.96
C TRP A 166 11.99 -3.82 10.39
N THR A 167 13.07 -4.19 11.06
CA THR A 167 13.02 -4.47 12.50
C THR A 167 14.34 -4.13 13.17
N ASN A 168 14.28 -3.74 14.44
CA ASN A 168 15.45 -3.58 15.28
C ASN A 168 15.96 -4.96 15.76
N GLY A 169 16.50 -5.73 14.82
CA GLY A 169 16.90 -7.13 15.01
C GLY A 169 18.16 -7.52 14.25
N ASN A 170 18.47 -8.81 14.29
CA ASN A 170 19.54 -9.41 13.48
C ASN A 170 19.08 -10.78 12.94
N PRO A 171 18.62 -10.89 11.67
CA PRO A 171 18.62 -9.83 10.67
C PRO A 171 17.70 -8.64 11.02
N ASP A 172 18.00 -7.49 10.43
CA ASP A 172 17.31 -6.20 10.52
C ASP A 172 16.07 -6.12 9.61
N TRP A 173 15.51 -7.28 9.27
CA TRP A 173 14.29 -7.41 8.48
C TRP A 173 13.50 -8.65 8.91
N ILE A 174 12.18 -8.62 8.75
CA ILE A 174 11.30 -9.76 9.07
C ILE A 174 10.10 -9.82 8.12
N GLY A 175 9.58 -11.02 7.91
CA GLY A 175 8.37 -11.24 7.12
C GLY A 175 8.54 -11.04 5.63
N SER A 176 7.43 -10.93 4.91
CA SER A 176 7.41 -10.82 3.45
C SER A 176 6.07 -10.26 2.97
N ASN A 177 6.11 -9.30 2.06
CA ASN A 177 4.93 -8.73 1.42
C ASN A 177 5.11 -8.69 -0.10
N SER A 178 4.15 -9.23 -0.84
CA SER A 178 4.12 -9.22 -2.30
C SER A 178 2.79 -8.66 -2.80
N PHE A 179 2.86 -7.55 -3.51
CA PHE A 179 1.71 -6.84 -4.03
C PHE A 179 2.05 -6.07 -5.30
N GLN A 180 1.02 -5.63 -6.03
CA GLN A 180 1.15 -4.88 -7.27
C GLN A 180 0.28 -3.63 -7.23
N MET A 181 0.75 -2.56 -7.87
CA MET A 181 -0.03 -1.39 -8.21
C MET A 181 -0.06 -1.23 -9.73
N ILE A 182 -1.23 -0.95 -10.28
CA ILE A 182 -1.44 -0.70 -11.71
C ILE A 182 -2.10 0.66 -11.88
N LEU A 183 -1.48 1.51 -12.69
CA LEU A 183 -2.08 2.75 -13.19
C LEU A 183 -2.57 2.55 -14.62
N SER A 184 -3.77 3.01 -14.92
CA SER A 184 -4.37 2.98 -16.27
C SER A 184 -4.77 4.39 -16.71
N ALA A 185 -4.15 4.90 -17.76
CA ALA A 185 -4.54 6.16 -18.40
C ALA A 185 -5.85 6.07 -19.18
N VAL A 186 -6.38 4.87 -19.42
CA VAL A 186 -7.64 4.66 -20.15
C VAL A 186 -8.80 5.31 -19.40
N ASP A 187 -8.78 5.23 -18.06
CA ASP A 187 -9.88 5.65 -17.19
C ASP A 187 -9.43 6.27 -15.86
N SER A 188 -8.14 6.56 -15.69
CA SER A 188 -7.54 7.05 -14.43
C SER A 188 -7.66 6.08 -13.25
N SER A 189 -7.90 4.80 -13.51
CA SER A 189 -7.98 3.80 -12.44
C SER A 189 -6.60 3.51 -11.83
N ILE A 190 -6.64 3.27 -10.51
CA ILE A 190 -5.53 2.80 -9.70
C ILE A 190 -6.00 1.47 -9.12
N THR A 191 -5.33 0.38 -9.48
CA THR A 191 -5.64 -0.96 -8.98
C THR A 191 -4.50 -1.43 -8.10
N ILE A 192 -4.82 -1.91 -6.89
CA ILE A 192 -3.84 -2.52 -6.00
C ILE A 192 -4.24 -3.98 -5.79
N MET A 193 -3.28 -4.89 -5.95
CA MET A 193 -3.48 -6.33 -5.78
C MET A 193 -2.53 -6.87 -4.74
N TYR A 194 -3.07 -7.46 -3.68
CA TYR A 194 -2.31 -8.07 -2.59
C TYR A 194 -2.24 -9.58 -2.80
N ASN A 195 -1.05 -10.10 -3.08
CA ASN A 195 -0.86 -11.54 -3.35
C ASN A 195 -0.45 -12.32 -2.09
N ASP A 196 0.46 -11.76 -1.30
CA ASP A 196 0.90 -12.36 -0.03
C ASP A 196 1.25 -11.24 0.94
N MET A 197 0.59 -11.19 2.09
CA MET A 197 0.78 -10.12 3.10
C MET A 197 1.04 -10.77 4.45
N ASP A 198 2.22 -10.56 5.00
CA ASP A 198 2.61 -11.12 6.29
C ASP A 198 2.03 -10.31 7.45
N GLN A 199 0.78 -10.62 7.79
CA GLN A 199 0.09 -10.02 8.93
C GLN A 199 0.66 -10.48 10.28
N ALA A 200 1.33 -11.63 10.33
CA ALA A 200 1.79 -12.22 11.59
C ALA A 200 3.02 -11.47 12.15
N ASN A 201 3.82 -10.88 11.27
CA ASN A 201 5.01 -10.12 11.64
C ASN A 201 4.83 -8.60 11.52
N PHE A 202 3.62 -8.11 11.22
CA PHE A 202 3.31 -6.69 11.31
C PHE A 202 3.49 -6.20 12.76
N ASN A 203 4.37 -5.22 12.94
CA ASN A 203 4.52 -4.50 14.19
C ASN A 203 3.80 -3.14 14.13
N ASP A 204 2.69 -3.04 14.85
CA ASP A 204 1.96 -1.78 15.09
C ASP A 204 2.64 -1.03 16.26
N THR A 205 3.43 -0.01 15.91
CA THR A 205 4.24 0.73 16.86
C THR A 205 3.40 1.77 17.60
N GLN A 206 3.20 1.52 18.89
CA GLN A 206 2.49 2.46 19.76
C GLN A 206 3.12 3.87 19.67
N ASN A 207 2.25 4.87 19.47
CA ASN A 207 2.54 6.31 19.33
C ASN A 207 2.91 6.80 17.91
N CYS A 208 2.91 5.95 16.89
CA CYS A 208 2.83 6.43 15.51
C CYS A 208 1.42 6.95 15.19
N ALA A 209 1.33 7.93 14.29
CA ALA A 209 0.03 8.32 13.74
C ALA A 209 -0.52 7.20 12.83
N ALA A 210 0.38 6.60 12.03
CA ALA A 210 0.16 5.34 11.36
C ALA A 210 1.47 4.56 11.16
N ASP A 211 1.36 3.23 11.17
CA ASP A 211 2.42 2.27 10.80
C ASP A 211 2.21 1.67 9.41
N LEU A 212 0.98 1.76 8.89
CA LEU A 212 0.58 1.28 7.59
C LEU A 212 -0.51 2.18 7.05
N GLU A 213 -0.33 2.67 5.84
CA GLU A 213 -1.28 3.51 5.11
C GLU A 213 -1.60 2.87 3.76
N ILE A 214 -2.89 2.87 3.41
CA ILE A 214 -3.37 2.50 2.08
C ILE A 214 -4.27 3.64 1.61
N GLY A 215 -3.90 4.30 0.53
CA GLY A 215 -4.67 5.46 0.11
C GLY A 215 -4.05 6.25 -1.03
N ILE A 216 -4.71 7.35 -1.35
CA ILE A 216 -4.28 8.31 -2.36
C ILE A 216 -4.48 9.72 -1.83
N GLU A 217 -3.58 10.64 -2.16
CA GLU A 217 -3.80 12.06 -1.89
C GLU A 217 -3.29 12.98 -3.01
N ASN A 218 -3.94 14.14 -3.14
CA ASN A 218 -3.65 15.10 -4.19
C ASN A 218 -2.41 15.95 -3.91
N ILE A 219 -2.07 16.84 -4.85
CA ILE A 219 -0.92 17.76 -4.76
C ILE A 219 -0.94 18.78 -3.60
N THR A 220 -2.02 18.83 -2.83
CA THR A 220 -2.13 19.71 -1.66
C THR A 220 -2.22 18.94 -0.35
N GLY A 221 -2.31 17.60 -0.40
CA GLY A 221 -2.57 16.71 0.73
C GLY A 221 -3.90 16.97 1.45
N ASN A 222 -4.82 17.76 0.87
CA ASN A 222 -6.12 18.06 1.50
C ASN A 222 -7.27 17.20 0.97
N ILE A 223 -7.05 16.47 -0.12
CA ILE A 223 -8.07 15.63 -0.77
C ILE A 223 -7.43 14.27 -1.03
N GLY A 224 -8.14 13.23 -0.63
CA GLY A 224 -7.66 11.87 -0.66
C GLY A 224 -8.74 10.86 -0.34
N LEU A 225 -8.35 9.60 -0.45
CA LEU A 225 -9.06 8.44 0.06
C LEU A 225 -8.08 7.61 0.90
N GLU A 226 -8.63 7.02 1.96
CA GLU A 226 -8.03 6.03 2.86
C GLU A 226 -9.03 4.88 3.03
#